data_AF-B9MM81-F1
#
_entry.id   AF-B9MM81-F1
#
_cell.length_a   1.000
_cell.length_b   1.000
_cell.length_c   1.000
_cell.angle_alpha   90.00
_cell.angle_beta   90.00
_cell.angle_gamma   90.00
#
_symmetry.space_group_name_H-M   'P 1'
#
loop_
_entity.id
_entity.type
_entity.pdbx_description
1 polymer ?
#
loop_
_entity_poly.entity_id
_entity_poly.type
_entity_poly.pdbx_seq_one_letter_code
_entity_poly.pdbx_strand_id
1 'polypeptide(L)'
;MKLKRSIKLLITFVVAFSFVISSIAYSQTNSALLFKAGIAYLQAQNAKTVDEEIRIDLRLSAGKNATAEDKKLEEFLKKTYIKARVVADVYNYESNMLLSLYYNNKQVLSGSVYVNKELAVYNFPQIYSKPLYVKFSDTYKNMPIQIDVEKYTKLFDVRSNKQLQELVASYAAVLMPQLAAAVKSSDKKVEVVFSDGKKQSCSEVIFEFNKNSSLEIVKVILTKAANDTKTKEFILQVLKLILEDSKAILQTQMLPEGEGLNAEDLNVSEILNQVNQNYTQAVNSAVYAIDEIKPQIPPFTLQYRMMIDDKNNLKGERLYFYLKDSNDFKIMFDMKGVINSLNANIKVPKIDISKGADMSKLTNKDFENMQKNLENIFKKLGLPMEEMKM
;
A
#
# COMPACT_ATOMS: atom_id res chain seq x y z
N MET A 1 -17.71 9.33 -12.52
CA MET A 1 -17.25 10.24 -11.44
C MET A 1 -17.31 9.62 -10.03
N LYS A 2 -18.39 8.89 -9.67
CA LYS A 2 -18.53 8.21 -8.36
C LYS A 2 -17.47 7.12 -8.10
N LEU A 3 -17.20 6.24 -9.07
CA LEU A 3 -16.17 5.18 -8.96
C LEU A 3 -14.76 5.73 -8.68
N LYS A 4 -14.33 6.76 -9.43
CA LYS A 4 -13.04 7.45 -9.21
C LYS A 4 -12.97 8.07 -7.80
N ARG A 5 -14.07 8.62 -7.28
CA ARG A 5 -14.13 9.14 -5.89
C ARG A 5 -14.06 8.02 -4.86
N SER A 6 -14.76 6.90 -5.06
CA SER A 6 -14.73 5.75 -4.13
C SER A 6 -13.37 5.06 -4.08
N ILE A 7 -12.65 4.97 -5.20
CA ILE A 7 -11.29 4.43 -5.25
C ILE A 7 -10.30 5.38 -4.56
N LYS A 8 -10.40 6.69 -4.79
CA LYS A 8 -9.59 7.69 -4.07
C LYS A 8 -9.84 7.63 -2.57
N LEU A 9 -11.10 7.52 -2.15
CA LEU A 9 -11.47 7.33 -0.74
C LEU A 9 -10.84 6.04 -0.18
N LEU A 10 -10.89 4.92 -0.90
CA LEU A 10 -10.25 3.68 -0.48
C LEU A 10 -8.73 3.86 -0.29
N ILE A 11 -8.03 4.50 -1.23
CA ILE A 11 -6.58 4.75 -1.14
C ILE A 11 -6.27 5.67 0.05
N THR A 12 -7.00 6.77 0.20
CA THR A 12 -6.83 7.68 1.35
C THR A 12 -7.11 6.97 2.67
N PHE A 13 -8.13 6.10 2.74
CA PHE A 13 -8.41 5.30 3.92
C PHE A 13 -7.31 4.29 4.21
N VAL A 14 -6.75 3.62 3.20
CA VAL A 14 -5.62 2.68 3.39
C VAL A 14 -4.39 3.41 3.95
N VAL A 15 -4.06 4.61 3.44
CA VAL A 15 -2.94 5.43 3.93
C VAL A 15 -3.19 5.95 5.34
N ALA A 16 -4.39 6.47 5.62
CA ALA A 16 -4.74 6.89 6.99
C ALA A 16 -4.71 5.69 7.94
N PHE A 17 -5.15 4.53 7.47
CA PHE A 17 -5.21 3.31 8.28
C PHE A 17 -3.82 2.74 8.57
N SER A 18 -2.85 2.80 7.65
CA SER A 18 -1.47 2.40 7.93
C SER A 18 -0.80 3.28 8.99
N PHE A 19 -1.07 4.59 8.98
CA PHE A 19 -0.61 5.53 10.01
C PHE A 19 -1.27 5.24 11.38
N VAL A 20 -2.57 4.96 11.37
CA VAL A 20 -3.34 4.58 12.56
C VAL A 20 -2.82 3.26 13.15
N ILE A 21 -2.57 2.23 12.33
CA ILE A 21 -2.00 0.96 12.78
C ILE A 21 -0.60 1.18 13.38
N SER A 22 0.23 1.99 12.70
CA SER A 22 1.58 2.29 13.20
C SER A 22 1.57 2.96 14.57
N SER A 23 0.53 3.74 14.87
CA SER A 23 0.34 4.37 16.18
C SER A 23 0.05 3.35 17.29
N ILE A 24 -0.52 2.17 16.98
CA ILE A 24 -0.81 1.11 17.96
C ILE A 24 0.47 0.61 18.64
N ALA A 25 1.63 0.71 18.00
CA ALA A 25 2.93 0.43 18.61
C ALA A 25 3.18 1.19 19.94
N TYR A 26 2.52 2.34 20.13
CA TYR A 26 2.70 3.22 21.29
C TYR A 26 1.59 3.08 22.35
N SER A 27 0.72 2.07 22.25
CA SER A 27 -0.37 1.86 23.22
C SER A 27 0.16 1.35 24.56
N GLN A 28 0.79 2.20 25.37
CA GLN A 28 1.46 1.74 26.59
C GLN A 28 0.51 1.49 27.77
N THR A 29 -0.72 2.05 27.80
CA THR A 29 -1.55 1.97 29.01
C THR A 29 -3.09 2.07 28.85
N ASN A 30 -3.63 2.48 27.69
CA ASN A 30 -5.05 2.89 27.61
C ASN A 30 -6.06 1.75 27.37
N SER A 31 -5.61 0.57 26.94
CA SER A 31 -6.47 -0.60 26.72
C SER A 31 -5.60 -1.85 26.62
N ALA A 32 -5.98 -2.92 27.32
CA ALA A 32 -5.29 -4.22 27.24
C ALA A 32 -5.29 -4.79 25.81
N LEU A 33 -6.34 -4.51 25.02
CA LEU A 33 -6.45 -4.93 23.62
C LEU A 33 -5.49 -4.16 22.72
N LEU A 34 -5.39 -2.84 22.91
CA LEU A 34 -4.44 -2.03 22.17
C LEU A 34 -3.01 -2.45 22.52
N PHE A 35 -2.68 -2.60 23.81
CA PHE A 35 -1.37 -3.05 24.26
C PHE A 35 -0.97 -4.39 23.61
N LYS A 36 -1.89 -5.37 23.60
CA LYS A 36 -1.67 -6.65 22.92
C LYS A 36 -1.42 -6.49 21.42
N ALA A 37 -2.22 -5.68 20.74
CA ALA A 37 -2.04 -5.39 19.31
C ALA A 37 -0.71 -4.66 19.05
N GLY A 38 -0.32 -3.73 19.91
CA GLY A 38 0.92 -2.96 19.81
C GLY A 38 2.17 -3.83 19.94
N ILE A 39 2.19 -4.75 20.92
CA ILE A 39 3.27 -5.74 21.05
C ILE A 39 3.36 -6.60 19.79
N ALA A 40 2.24 -7.16 19.33
CA ALA A 40 2.23 -8.03 18.16
C ALA A 40 2.72 -7.31 16.90
N TYR A 41 2.30 -6.06 16.71
CA TYR A 41 2.73 -5.22 15.60
C TYR A 41 4.23 -4.90 15.68
N LEU A 42 4.73 -4.51 16.86
CA LEU A 42 6.16 -4.25 17.07
C LEU A 42 7.03 -5.49 16.81
N GLN A 43 6.56 -6.67 17.23
CA GLN A 43 7.26 -7.93 16.94
C GLN A 43 7.33 -8.20 15.43
N ALA A 44 6.23 -7.99 14.71
CA ALA A 44 6.20 -8.15 13.26
C ALA A 44 7.09 -7.13 12.53
N GLN A 45 7.05 -5.86 12.93
CA GLN A 45 7.90 -4.81 12.34
C GLN A 45 9.40 -5.05 12.56
N ASN A 46 9.77 -5.62 13.70
CA ASN A 46 11.15 -5.92 14.05
C ASN A 46 11.61 -7.31 13.57
N ALA A 47 10.79 -8.01 12.78
CA ALA A 47 11.19 -9.27 12.19
C ALA A 47 12.31 -9.06 11.15
N LYS A 48 13.39 -9.83 11.30
CA LYS A 48 14.50 -9.92 10.35
C LYS A 48 14.12 -10.72 9.11
N THR A 49 13.25 -11.70 9.29
CA THR A 49 12.75 -12.56 8.21
C THR A 49 11.24 -12.74 8.33
N VAL A 50 10.56 -12.83 7.19
CA VAL A 50 9.11 -12.95 7.10
C VAL A 50 8.74 -13.95 6.01
N ASP A 51 7.83 -14.87 6.30
CA ASP A 51 7.13 -15.70 5.31
C ASP A 51 5.63 -15.52 5.51
N GLU A 52 4.97 -14.91 4.53
CA GLU A 52 3.56 -14.52 4.61
C GLU A 52 2.83 -14.92 3.34
N GLU A 53 1.61 -15.45 3.50
CA GLU A 53 0.66 -15.64 2.40
C GLU A 53 -0.51 -14.69 2.51
N ILE A 54 -0.82 -14.01 1.41
CA ILE A 54 -1.89 -13.04 1.31
C ILE A 54 -2.88 -13.49 0.25
N ARG A 55 -4.17 -13.43 0.55
CA ARG A 55 -5.25 -13.54 -0.42
C ARG A 55 -6.02 -12.24 -0.48
N ILE A 56 -6.25 -11.74 -1.68
CA ILE A 56 -7.01 -10.51 -1.94
C ILE A 56 -8.22 -10.85 -2.81
N ASP A 57 -9.41 -10.55 -2.29
CA ASP A 57 -10.68 -10.62 -3.01
C ASP A 57 -11.24 -9.20 -3.19
N LEU A 58 -11.53 -8.81 -4.43
CA LEU A 58 -12.19 -7.55 -4.77
C LEU A 58 -13.54 -7.85 -5.41
N ARG A 59 -14.60 -7.22 -4.93
CA ARG A 59 -15.93 -7.29 -5.55
C ARG A 59 -16.50 -5.90 -5.77
N LEU A 60 -17.16 -5.75 -6.89
CA LEU A 60 -17.86 -4.54 -7.30
C LEU A 60 -19.30 -4.92 -7.68
N SER A 61 -20.22 -4.00 -7.45
CA SER A 61 -21.59 -4.01 -7.99
C SER A 61 -21.90 -2.57 -8.38
N ALA A 62 -22.14 -2.30 -9.66
CA ALA A 62 -22.50 -0.99 -10.20
C ALA A 62 -23.93 -0.56 -9.82
N GLY A 63 -24.76 -1.49 -9.32
CA GLY A 63 -26.07 -1.19 -8.74
C GLY A 63 -27.19 -1.11 -9.79
N LYS A 64 -28.25 -0.37 -9.50
CA LYS A 64 -29.49 -0.35 -10.32
C LYS A 64 -29.29 0.14 -11.76
N ASN A 65 -28.25 0.93 -12.01
CA ASN A 65 -27.96 1.52 -13.33
C ASN A 65 -26.81 0.81 -14.05
N ALA A 66 -26.50 -0.43 -13.67
CA ALA A 66 -25.42 -1.21 -14.26
C ALA A 66 -25.67 -1.49 -15.75
N THR A 67 -24.72 -1.11 -16.60
CA THR A 67 -24.68 -1.48 -18.01
C THR A 67 -24.38 -2.99 -18.19
N ALA A 68 -24.48 -3.50 -19.41
CA ALA A 68 -24.09 -4.88 -19.71
C ALA A 68 -22.58 -5.12 -19.45
N GLU A 69 -21.75 -4.11 -19.69
CA GLU A 69 -20.31 -4.16 -19.44
C GLU A 69 -19.99 -4.15 -17.94
N ASP A 70 -20.70 -3.33 -17.17
CA ASP A 70 -20.60 -3.35 -15.71
C ASP A 70 -20.88 -4.76 -15.16
N LYS A 71 -21.98 -5.39 -15.61
CA LYS A 71 -22.33 -6.76 -15.18
C LYS A 71 -21.26 -7.80 -15.55
N LYS A 72 -20.59 -7.65 -16.71
CA LYS A 72 -19.46 -8.51 -17.09
C LYS A 72 -18.28 -8.33 -16.13
N LEU A 73 -17.93 -7.08 -15.81
CA LEU A 73 -16.85 -6.77 -14.87
C LEU A 73 -17.17 -7.26 -13.45
N GLU A 74 -18.42 -7.09 -12.99
CA GLU A 74 -18.90 -7.59 -11.70
C GLU A 74 -18.73 -9.12 -11.59
N GLU A 75 -19.23 -9.87 -12.58
CA GLU A 75 -19.11 -11.33 -12.61
C GLU A 75 -17.65 -11.79 -12.74
N PHE A 76 -16.82 -11.03 -13.46
CA PHE A 76 -15.39 -11.29 -13.53
C PHE A 76 -14.71 -11.13 -12.17
N LEU A 77 -14.87 -9.97 -11.51
CA LEU A 77 -14.26 -9.67 -10.22
C LEU A 77 -14.76 -10.63 -9.12
N LYS A 78 -16.05 -10.99 -9.13
CA LYS A 78 -16.64 -11.97 -8.20
C LYS A 78 -15.97 -13.35 -8.27
N LYS A 79 -15.49 -13.75 -9.45
CA LYS A 79 -14.79 -15.03 -9.68
C LYS A 79 -13.28 -14.91 -9.55
N THR A 80 -12.76 -13.71 -9.36
CA THR A 80 -11.33 -13.41 -9.37
C THR A 80 -10.81 -13.18 -7.96
N TYR A 81 -9.63 -13.73 -7.68
CA TYR A 81 -8.87 -13.37 -6.49
C TYR A 81 -7.38 -13.48 -6.77
N ILE A 82 -6.59 -12.75 -6.00
CA ILE A 82 -5.13 -12.78 -6.06
C ILE A 82 -4.63 -13.54 -4.84
N LYS A 83 -3.63 -14.39 -5.03
CA LYS A 83 -2.79 -14.94 -3.96
C LYS A 83 -1.38 -14.45 -4.14
N ALA A 84 -0.77 -13.99 -3.06
CA ALA A 84 0.63 -13.68 -2.99
C ALA A 84 1.27 -14.50 -1.86
N ARG A 85 2.52 -14.92 -2.04
CA ARG A 85 3.38 -15.39 -0.95
C ARG A 85 4.66 -14.57 -0.97
N VAL A 86 4.97 -13.94 0.14
CA VAL A 86 6.17 -13.12 0.32
C VAL A 86 7.12 -13.83 1.26
N VAL A 87 8.34 -14.05 0.81
CA VAL A 87 9.45 -14.53 1.62
C VAL A 87 10.53 -13.46 1.59
N ALA A 88 10.82 -12.85 2.74
CA ALA A 88 11.73 -11.73 2.85
C ALA A 88 12.78 -11.97 3.94
N ASP A 89 14.03 -11.62 3.63
CA ASP A 89 15.09 -11.32 4.57
C ASP A 89 15.27 -9.79 4.58
N VAL A 90 14.60 -9.16 5.54
CA VAL A 90 14.56 -7.70 5.71
C VAL A 90 15.94 -7.17 6.07
N TYR A 91 16.73 -7.95 6.83
CA TYR A 91 18.07 -7.54 7.24
C TYR A 91 19.04 -7.47 6.06
N ASN A 92 18.97 -8.45 5.16
CA ASN A 92 19.80 -8.50 3.96
C ASN A 92 19.19 -7.77 2.75
N TYR A 93 18.01 -7.17 2.91
CA TYR A 93 17.25 -6.48 1.85
C TYR A 93 17.01 -7.40 0.64
N GLU A 94 16.60 -8.64 0.91
CA GLU A 94 16.33 -9.65 -0.11
C GLU A 94 14.90 -10.14 0.03
N SER A 95 14.15 -10.20 -1.06
CA SER A 95 12.75 -10.64 -1.04
C SER A 95 12.34 -11.37 -2.31
N ASN A 96 11.42 -12.31 -2.15
CA ASN A 96 10.73 -12.97 -3.23
C ASN A 96 9.22 -12.89 -2.98
N MET A 97 8.47 -12.52 -4.00
CA MET A 97 7.02 -12.55 -4.00
C MET A 97 6.54 -13.46 -5.12
N LEU A 98 5.90 -14.57 -4.78
CA LEU A 98 5.10 -15.35 -5.72
C LEU A 98 3.72 -14.70 -5.82
N LEU A 99 3.28 -14.35 -7.03
CA LEU A 99 1.98 -13.78 -7.31
C LEU A 99 1.18 -14.72 -8.20
N SER A 100 -0.09 -14.91 -7.90
CA SER A 100 -1.00 -15.73 -8.70
C SER A 100 -2.38 -15.11 -8.79
N LEU A 101 -2.88 -14.95 -10.01
CA LEU A 101 -4.26 -14.58 -10.30
C LEU A 101 -5.07 -15.84 -10.50
N TYR A 102 -6.19 -15.94 -9.80
CA TYR A 102 -7.16 -17.01 -9.97
C TYR A 102 -8.45 -16.46 -10.55
N TYR A 103 -9.03 -17.20 -11.49
CA TYR A 103 -10.37 -16.98 -12.02
C TYR A 103 -11.15 -18.28 -11.92
N ASN A 104 -12.32 -18.26 -11.29
CA ASN A 104 -13.16 -19.43 -11.06
C ASN A 104 -12.39 -20.59 -10.39
N ASN A 105 -11.60 -20.25 -9.36
CA ASN A 105 -10.71 -21.15 -8.63
C ASN A 105 -9.61 -21.85 -9.47
N LYS A 106 -9.41 -21.45 -10.73
CA LYS A 106 -8.29 -21.89 -11.56
C LYS A 106 -7.24 -20.80 -11.61
N GLN A 107 -5.98 -21.18 -11.46
CA GLN A 107 -4.86 -20.27 -11.64
C GLN A 107 -4.73 -19.91 -13.12
N VAL A 108 -4.80 -18.62 -13.43
CA VAL A 108 -4.79 -18.12 -14.82
C VAL A 108 -3.53 -17.33 -15.16
N LEU A 109 -2.91 -16.72 -14.15
CA LEU A 109 -1.60 -16.09 -14.25
C LEU A 109 -0.82 -16.42 -12.98
N SER A 110 0.47 -16.66 -13.14
CA SER A 110 1.40 -16.85 -12.03
C SER A 110 2.76 -16.33 -12.41
N GLY A 111 3.45 -15.76 -11.46
CA GLY A 111 4.83 -15.39 -11.62
C GLY A 111 5.45 -15.04 -10.30
N SER A 112 6.74 -14.74 -10.34
CA SER A 112 7.49 -14.35 -9.15
C SER A 112 8.28 -13.09 -9.42
N VAL A 113 8.36 -12.25 -8.40
CA VAL A 113 9.24 -11.08 -8.38
C VAL A 113 10.31 -11.34 -7.32
N TYR A 114 11.57 -11.19 -7.68
CA TYR A 114 12.70 -11.26 -6.75
C TYR A 114 13.41 -9.90 -6.75
N VAL A 115 13.73 -9.40 -5.57
CA VAL A 115 14.45 -8.12 -5.41
C VAL A 115 15.52 -8.28 -4.35
N ASN A 116 16.71 -7.77 -4.65
CA ASN A 116 17.77 -7.59 -3.66
C ASN A 116 18.35 -6.16 -3.75
N LYS A 117 19.55 -5.90 -3.22
CA LYS A 117 20.20 -4.58 -3.30
C LYS A 117 20.73 -4.22 -4.70
N GLU A 118 20.95 -5.20 -5.57
CA GLU A 118 21.64 -5.03 -6.85
C GLU A 118 20.67 -4.98 -8.03
N LEU A 119 19.58 -5.75 -7.96
CA LEU A 119 18.68 -5.96 -9.09
C LEU A 119 17.26 -6.35 -8.67
N ALA A 120 16.33 -6.16 -9.60
CA ALA A 120 14.99 -6.74 -9.57
C ALA A 120 14.81 -7.71 -10.74
N VAL A 121 14.10 -8.82 -10.50
CA VAL A 121 13.78 -9.85 -11.48
C VAL A 121 12.28 -10.11 -11.47
N TYR A 122 11.67 -10.15 -12.65
CA TYR A 122 10.27 -10.46 -12.90
C TYR A 122 10.20 -11.72 -13.75
N ASN A 123 9.57 -12.77 -13.23
CA ASN A 123 9.39 -14.02 -13.95
C ASN A 123 7.91 -14.35 -14.08
N PHE A 124 7.32 -13.97 -15.22
CA PHE A 124 5.94 -14.26 -15.58
C PHE A 124 5.93 -15.02 -16.90
N PRO A 125 6.18 -16.34 -16.91
CA PRO A 125 6.41 -17.12 -18.13
C PRO A 125 5.22 -17.10 -19.11
N GLN A 126 4.00 -16.85 -18.62
CA GLN A 126 2.80 -16.67 -19.44
C GLN A 126 2.79 -15.33 -20.20
N ILE A 127 3.52 -14.32 -19.73
CA ILE A 127 3.63 -12.99 -20.36
C ILE A 127 4.89 -12.92 -21.21
N TYR A 128 6.03 -13.33 -20.67
CA TYR A 128 7.30 -13.36 -21.35
C TYR A 128 8.08 -14.61 -20.95
N SER A 129 8.57 -15.37 -21.93
CA SER A 129 9.12 -16.72 -21.71
C SER A 129 10.43 -16.75 -20.93
N LYS A 130 11.11 -15.60 -20.80
CA LYS A 130 12.36 -15.45 -20.05
C LYS A 130 12.13 -14.60 -18.80
N PRO A 131 12.88 -14.84 -17.71
CA PRO A 131 12.96 -13.88 -16.61
C PRO A 131 13.45 -12.52 -17.13
N LEU A 132 12.71 -11.47 -16.82
CA LEU A 132 13.13 -10.09 -17.08
C LEU A 132 13.88 -9.57 -15.86
N TYR A 133 15.04 -8.95 -16.05
CA TYR A 133 15.75 -8.34 -14.93
C TYR A 133 16.20 -6.92 -15.25
N VAL A 134 16.33 -6.12 -14.20
CA VAL A 134 16.92 -4.78 -14.25
C VAL A 134 17.95 -4.68 -13.13
N LYS A 135 19.18 -4.30 -13.47
CA LYS A 135 20.19 -3.93 -12.47
C LYS A 135 19.95 -2.48 -12.09
N PHE A 136 19.86 -2.19 -10.79
CA PHE A 136 19.59 -0.82 -10.37
C PHE A 136 20.72 0.13 -10.80
N SER A 137 21.97 -0.34 -10.83
CA SER A 137 23.10 0.41 -11.38
C SER A 137 22.86 0.90 -12.82
N ASP A 138 22.19 0.13 -13.66
CA ASP A 138 21.93 0.49 -15.05
C ASP A 138 20.77 1.49 -15.15
N THR A 139 19.80 1.44 -14.22
CA THR A 139 18.76 2.47 -14.08
C THR A 139 19.35 3.82 -13.69
N TYR A 140 20.35 3.85 -12.81
CA TYR A 140 21.01 5.10 -12.38
C TYR A 140 21.96 5.69 -13.42
N LYS A 141 22.61 4.86 -14.27
CA LYS A 141 23.55 5.34 -15.31
C LYS A 141 22.91 6.27 -16.33
N ASN A 142 21.63 6.06 -16.63
CA ASN A 142 20.90 6.84 -17.63
C ASN A 142 20.06 7.97 -16.99
N MET A 143 20.10 8.13 -15.67
CA MET A 143 19.50 9.29 -15.03
C MET A 143 20.47 10.48 -15.14
N PRO A 144 20.00 11.65 -15.63
CA PRO A 144 20.84 12.83 -15.74
C PRO A 144 21.31 13.35 -14.38
N ILE A 145 20.63 12.95 -13.28
CA ILE A 145 21.03 13.17 -11.90
C ILE A 145 20.85 11.91 -11.07
N GLN A 146 21.85 11.61 -10.24
CA GLN A 146 21.74 10.57 -9.23
C GLN A 146 20.95 11.08 -8.03
N ILE A 147 19.73 10.55 -7.87
CA ILE A 147 18.95 10.76 -6.66
C ILE A 147 19.58 9.94 -5.53
N ASP A 148 19.91 10.59 -4.42
CA ASP A 148 20.38 9.92 -3.21
C ASP A 148 19.22 9.16 -2.55
N VAL A 149 19.04 7.90 -2.94
CA VAL A 149 18.01 7.01 -2.40
C VAL A 149 18.20 6.77 -0.91
N GLU A 150 19.43 6.78 -0.41
CA GLU A 150 19.74 6.56 1.00
C GLU A 150 19.23 7.75 1.85
N LYS A 151 19.39 8.98 1.36
CA LYS A 151 18.81 10.20 1.96
C LYS A 151 17.30 10.09 2.13
N TYR A 152 16.55 9.69 1.08
CA TYR A 152 15.09 9.52 1.18
C TYR A 152 14.70 8.35 2.08
N THR A 153 15.43 7.23 1.99
CA THR A 153 15.18 6.07 2.84
C THR A 153 15.32 6.43 4.32
N LYS A 154 16.39 7.16 4.70
CA LYS A 154 16.60 7.64 6.07
C LYS A 154 15.54 8.66 6.50
N LEU A 155 15.12 9.54 5.59
CA LEU A 155 14.12 10.56 5.90
C LEU A 155 12.79 9.95 6.35
N PHE A 156 12.39 8.82 5.77
CA PHE A 156 11.13 8.14 6.08
C PHE A 156 11.28 6.90 6.99
N ASP A 157 12.50 6.55 7.39
CA ASP A 157 12.73 5.44 8.32
C ASP A 157 12.45 5.86 9.76
N VAL A 158 11.24 5.58 10.24
CA VAL A 158 10.81 5.83 11.63
C VAL A 158 11.75 5.17 12.65
N ARG A 159 12.47 4.09 12.31
CA ARG A 159 13.37 3.43 13.28
C ARG A 159 14.68 4.20 13.50
N SER A 160 15.17 4.91 12.50
CA SER A 160 16.42 5.68 12.59
C SER A 160 16.22 7.20 12.66
N ASN A 161 15.03 7.71 12.32
CA ASN A 161 14.71 9.13 12.35
C ASN A 161 14.01 9.55 13.66
N LYS A 162 14.77 10.17 14.56
CA LYS A 162 14.26 10.67 15.86
C LYS A 162 13.10 11.66 15.72
N GLN A 163 13.15 12.57 14.75
CA GLN A 163 12.08 13.55 14.53
C GLN A 163 10.77 12.84 14.16
N LEU A 164 10.85 11.82 13.30
CA LEU A 164 9.69 10.98 12.98
C LEU A 164 9.19 10.18 14.19
N GLN A 165 10.06 9.62 15.02
CA GLN A 165 9.63 8.92 16.25
C GLN A 165 8.86 9.84 17.19
N GLU A 166 9.36 11.06 17.38
CA GLU A 166 8.69 12.08 18.19
C GLU A 166 7.34 12.48 17.60
N LEU A 167 7.27 12.65 16.27
CA LEU A 167 6.01 12.92 15.58
C LEU A 167 5.02 11.76 15.76
N VAL A 168 5.41 10.52 15.48
CA VAL A 168 4.52 9.36 15.62
C VAL A 168 4.03 9.23 17.07
N ALA A 169 4.90 9.38 18.08
CA ALA A 169 4.50 9.35 19.48
C ALA A 169 3.51 10.49 19.84
N SER A 170 3.75 11.69 19.32
CA SER A 170 2.89 12.86 19.50
C SER A 170 1.48 12.65 18.89
N TYR A 171 1.40 11.98 17.73
CA TYR A 171 0.11 11.63 17.10
C TYR A 171 -0.59 10.45 17.77
N ALA A 172 0.17 9.49 18.31
CA ALA A 172 -0.41 8.40 19.08
C ALA A 172 -1.26 8.93 20.25
N ALA A 173 -0.81 9.99 20.94
CA ALA A 173 -1.55 10.59 22.07
C ALA A 173 -2.98 11.03 21.70
N VAL A 174 -3.20 11.56 20.48
CA VAL A 174 -4.53 12.00 20.03
C VAL A 174 -5.32 10.90 19.33
N LEU A 175 -4.65 9.88 18.80
CA LEU A 175 -5.27 8.75 18.10
C LEU A 175 -5.69 7.61 19.02
N MET A 176 -4.98 7.39 20.13
CA MET A 176 -5.26 6.29 21.07
C MET A 176 -6.71 6.30 21.58
N PRO A 177 -7.34 7.43 21.93
CA PRO A 177 -8.75 7.43 22.35
C PRO A 177 -9.69 6.94 21.23
N GLN A 178 -9.44 7.35 19.99
CA GLN A 178 -10.25 6.94 18.83
C GLN A 178 -10.09 5.44 18.56
N LEU A 179 -8.86 4.93 18.69
CA LEU A 179 -8.54 3.51 18.55
C LEU A 179 -9.14 2.67 19.66
N ALA A 180 -9.10 3.15 20.91
CA ALA A 180 -9.66 2.45 22.06
C ALA A 180 -11.18 2.30 21.94
N ALA A 181 -11.87 3.29 21.37
CA ALA A 181 -13.30 3.23 21.08
C ALA A 181 -13.65 2.28 19.92
N ALA A 182 -12.71 2.06 18.98
CA ALA A 182 -12.90 1.23 17.80
C ALA A 182 -12.44 -0.23 17.97
N VAL A 183 -11.63 -0.53 18.99
CA VAL A 183 -11.07 -1.86 19.22
C VAL A 183 -12.00 -2.73 20.06
N LYS A 184 -12.15 -4.00 19.65
CA LYS A 184 -12.92 -5.02 20.37
C LYS A 184 -12.17 -6.34 20.31
N SER A 185 -12.38 -7.22 21.29
CA SER A 185 -11.95 -8.61 21.19
C SER A 185 -13.07 -9.46 20.61
N SER A 186 -12.69 -10.49 19.87
CA SER A 186 -13.61 -11.60 19.63
C SER A 186 -13.67 -12.48 20.87
N ASP A 187 -14.88 -12.86 21.29
CA ASP A 187 -15.09 -13.81 22.39
C ASP A 187 -14.67 -15.23 22.00
N LYS A 188 -14.46 -15.47 20.71
CA LYS A 188 -14.05 -16.76 20.16
C LYS A 188 -12.61 -16.69 19.68
N LYS A 189 -11.85 -17.74 19.99
CA LYS A 189 -10.56 -17.97 19.35
C LYS A 189 -10.78 -18.25 17.86
N VAL A 190 -9.86 -17.77 17.04
CA VAL A 190 -9.85 -18.00 15.59
C VAL A 190 -8.74 -18.98 15.28
N GLU A 191 -9.05 -20.00 14.48
CA GLU A 191 -8.05 -20.95 13.98
C GLU A 191 -7.36 -20.34 12.74
N VAL A 192 -6.06 -20.10 12.84
CA VAL A 192 -5.19 -19.78 11.71
C VAL A 192 -4.64 -21.08 11.14
N VAL A 193 -4.73 -21.26 9.82
CA VAL A 193 -4.19 -22.42 9.10
C VAL A 193 -2.98 -21.97 8.30
N PHE A 194 -1.80 -22.48 8.66
CA PHE A 194 -0.53 -22.20 7.98
C PHE A 194 -0.42 -22.96 6.65
N SER A 195 0.54 -22.55 5.82
CA SER A 195 0.79 -23.17 4.51
C SER A 195 1.16 -24.65 4.59
N ASP A 196 1.75 -25.10 5.71
CA ASP A 196 2.06 -26.51 5.95
C ASP A 196 0.86 -27.33 6.48
N GLY A 197 -0.32 -26.70 6.57
CA GLY A 197 -1.55 -27.30 7.08
C GLY A 197 -1.66 -27.32 8.60
N LYS A 198 -0.63 -26.88 9.34
CA LYS A 198 -0.73 -26.74 10.79
C LYS A 198 -1.74 -25.68 11.15
N LYS A 199 -2.42 -25.92 12.27
CA LYS A 199 -3.47 -25.06 12.81
C LYS A 199 -3.00 -24.44 14.11
N GLN A 200 -3.25 -23.16 14.32
CA GLN A 200 -2.99 -22.48 15.57
C GLN A 200 -4.21 -21.67 16.02
N SER A 201 -4.57 -21.83 17.28
CA SER A 201 -5.65 -21.08 17.91
C SER A 201 -5.12 -19.72 18.36
N CYS A 202 -5.70 -18.65 17.83
CA CYS A 202 -5.29 -17.27 18.07
C CYS A 202 -6.41 -16.47 18.73
N SER A 203 -6.01 -15.48 19.52
CA SER A 203 -6.92 -14.40 19.96
C SER A 203 -7.13 -13.45 18.78
N GLU A 204 -8.34 -12.93 18.59
CA GLU A 204 -8.63 -11.95 17.54
C GLU A 204 -8.88 -10.58 18.15
N VAL A 205 -8.04 -9.61 17.78
CA VAL A 205 -8.27 -8.18 18.08
C VAL A 205 -8.84 -7.54 16.83
N ILE A 206 -10.01 -6.89 16.94
CA ILE A 206 -10.76 -6.32 15.83
C ILE A 206 -10.81 -4.80 16.00
N PHE A 207 -10.25 -4.08 15.05
CA PHE A 207 -10.47 -2.64 14.88
C PHE A 207 -11.61 -2.43 13.92
N GLU A 208 -12.72 -1.87 14.38
CA GLU A 208 -13.91 -1.63 13.58
C GLU A 208 -14.17 -0.13 13.42
N PHE A 209 -14.08 0.32 12.18
CA PHE A 209 -14.38 1.69 11.79
C PHE A 209 -15.59 1.72 10.87
N ASN A 210 -16.34 2.82 10.98
CA ASN A 210 -17.40 3.16 10.06
C ASN A 210 -17.13 4.55 9.50
N LYS A 211 -18.04 5.05 8.65
CA LYS A 211 -17.94 6.40 8.09
C LYS A 211 -17.63 7.45 9.14
N ASN A 212 -18.39 7.50 10.24
CA ASN A 212 -18.25 8.56 11.23
C ASN A 212 -16.92 8.44 11.96
N SER A 213 -16.59 7.28 12.52
CA SER A 213 -15.32 7.12 13.26
C SER A 213 -14.09 7.34 12.38
N SER A 214 -14.15 6.93 11.11
CA SER A 214 -13.04 7.15 10.18
C SER A 214 -12.85 8.63 9.83
N LEU A 215 -13.94 9.37 9.63
CA LEU A 215 -13.86 10.81 9.37
C LEU A 215 -13.38 11.57 10.61
N GLU A 216 -13.82 11.20 11.81
CA GLU A 216 -13.31 11.80 13.06
C GLU A 216 -11.82 11.54 13.25
N ILE A 217 -11.32 10.33 12.94
CA ILE A 217 -9.88 10.03 12.97
C ILE A 217 -9.10 10.95 12.01
N VAL A 218 -9.56 11.09 10.77
CA VAL A 218 -8.90 11.98 9.78
C VAL A 218 -8.94 13.43 10.27
N LYS A 219 -10.07 13.90 10.82
CA LYS A 219 -10.17 15.25 11.40
C LYS A 219 -9.18 15.43 12.55
N VAL A 220 -9.08 14.50 13.49
CA VAL A 220 -8.12 14.56 14.60
C VAL A 220 -6.67 14.68 14.10
N ILE A 221 -6.30 13.89 13.09
CA ILE A 221 -4.96 13.96 12.47
C ILE A 221 -4.73 15.35 11.87
N LEU A 222 -5.66 15.85 11.04
CA LEU A 222 -5.51 17.13 10.37
C LEU A 222 -5.55 18.31 11.34
N THR A 223 -6.44 18.31 12.33
CA THR A 223 -6.51 19.34 13.37
C THR A 223 -5.22 19.40 14.18
N LYS A 224 -4.62 18.25 14.50
CA LYS A 224 -3.30 18.22 15.12
C LYS A 224 -2.24 18.77 14.15
N ALA A 225 -2.23 18.31 12.91
CA ALA A 225 -1.27 18.73 11.89
C ALA A 225 -1.28 20.24 11.63
N ALA A 226 -2.45 20.88 11.65
CA ALA A 226 -2.60 22.32 11.43
C ALA A 226 -1.89 23.17 12.49
N ASN A 227 -1.83 22.65 13.72
CA ASN A 227 -1.34 23.36 14.90
C ASN A 227 0.02 22.84 15.41
N ASP A 228 0.57 21.79 14.79
CA ASP A 228 1.82 21.16 15.22
C ASP A 228 3.01 21.69 14.41
N THR A 229 3.81 22.55 15.05
CA THR A 229 5.03 23.13 14.47
C THR A 229 5.98 22.05 13.94
N LYS A 230 6.17 20.94 14.66
CA LYS A 230 7.08 19.87 14.22
C LYS A 230 6.59 19.18 12.95
N THR A 231 5.27 19.01 12.82
CA THR A 231 4.68 18.45 11.60
C THR A 231 4.91 19.38 10.42
N LYS A 232 4.65 20.68 10.61
CA LYS A 232 4.87 21.70 9.59
C LYS A 232 6.33 21.76 9.14
N GLU A 233 7.27 21.78 10.08
CA GLU A 233 8.71 21.77 9.81
C GLU A 233 9.14 20.54 9.01
N PHE A 234 8.67 19.35 9.41
CA PHE A 234 8.96 18.12 8.69
C PHE A 234 8.44 18.16 7.24
N ILE A 235 7.21 18.64 7.03
CA ILE A 235 6.63 18.77 5.68
C ILE A 235 7.43 19.76 4.83
N LEU A 236 7.80 20.92 5.39
CA LEU A 236 8.62 21.91 4.70
C LEU A 236 10.01 21.38 4.34
N GLN A 237 10.62 20.59 5.23
CA GLN A 237 11.90 19.93 4.98
C GLN A 237 11.79 18.91 3.84
N VAL A 238 10.79 18.03 3.87
CA VAL A 238 10.55 17.03 2.81
C VAL A 238 10.30 17.74 1.48
N LEU A 239 9.45 18.77 1.48
CA LEU A 239 9.14 19.55 0.29
C LEU A 239 10.37 20.23 -0.28
N LYS A 240 11.21 20.83 0.56
CA LYS A 240 12.48 21.45 0.15
C LYS A 240 13.35 20.44 -0.58
N LEU A 241 13.55 19.25 0.00
CA LEU A 241 14.38 18.20 -0.59
C LEU A 241 13.87 17.77 -1.97
N ILE A 242 12.55 17.55 -2.10
CA ILE A 242 11.93 17.18 -3.37
C ILE A 242 12.09 18.29 -4.41
N LEU A 243 11.87 19.56 -4.03
CA LEU A 243 11.99 20.70 -4.93
C LEU A 243 13.43 20.94 -5.39
N GLU A 244 14.41 20.79 -4.50
CA GLU A 244 15.84 20.90 -4.84
C GLU A 244 16.26 19.81 -5.84
N ASP A 245 15.89 18.57 -5.58
CA ASP A 245 16.22 17.46 -6.48
C ASP A 245 15.47 17.60 -7.82
N SER A 246 14.19 18.02 -7.79
CA SER A 246 13.40 18.27 -9.01
C SER A 246 13.99 19.40 -9.85
N LYS A 247 14.43 20.49 -9.21
CA LYS A 247 15.08 21.62 -9.89
C LYS A 247 16.36 21.18 -10.57
N ALA A 248 17.20 20.42 -9.87
CA ALA A 248 18.42 19.90 -10.45
C ALA A 248 18.09 19.02 -11.68
N ILE A 249 17.08 18.14 -11.58
CA ILE A 249 16.67 17.28 -12.71
C ILE A 249 16.24 18.13 -13.90
N LEU A 250 15.43 19.17 -13.70
CA LEU A 250 15.01 20.07 -14.77
C LEU A 250 16.18 20.87 -15.39
N GLN A 251 17.23 21.20 -14.63
CA GLN A 251 18.42 21.88 -15.15
C GLN A 251 19.29 20.99 -16.04
N THR A 252 19.24 19.68 -15.82
CA THR A 252 20.08 18.70 -16.53
C THR A 252 19.35 18.03 -17.69
N GLN A 253 18.02 17.97 -17.63
CA GLN A 253 17.20 17.57 -18.76
C GLN A 253 17.13 18.73 -19.76
N MET A 254 17.76 18.56 -20.92
CA MET A 254 17.49 19.41 -22.09
C MET A 254 16.11 19.05 -22.63
N LEU A 255 15.06 19.46 -21.91
CA LEU A 255 13.69 19.40 -22.44
C LEU A 255 13.65 20.29 -23.69
N PRO A 256 12.98 19.86 -24.77
CA PRO A 256 12.76 20.72 -25.93
C PRO A 256 12.14 22.05 -25.49
N GLU A 257 12.61 23.18 -26.04
CA GLU A 257 12.05 24.50 -25.74
C GLU A 257 10.52 24.48 -25.89
N GLY A 258 9.80 24.82 -24.82
CA GLY A 258 8.33 24.92 -24.81
C GLY A 258 7.57 23.69 -24.32
N GLU A 259 8.25 22.59 -23.95
CA GLU A 259 7.60 21.42 -23.32
C GLU A 259 8.01 21.26 -21.85
N GLY A 260 7.09 21.58 -20.93
CA GLY A 260 7.23 21.29 -19.49
C GLY A 260 7.55 22.49 -18.60
N LEU A 261 7.79 22.21 -17.32
CA LEU A 261 8.27 23.20 -16.35
C LEU A 261 9.76 23.44 -16.59
N ASN A 262 10.19 24.70 -16.64
CA ASN A 262 11.59 25.06 -16.67
C ASN A 262 12.15 25.10 -15.25
N ALA A 263 13.46 24.92 -15.10
CA ALA A 263 14.13 25.03 -13.80
C ALA A 263 13.98 26.43 -13.16
N GLU A 264 13.79 27.46 -13.99
CA GLU A 264 13.54 28.85 -13.57
C GLU A 264 12.15 29.01 -12.93
N ASP A 265 11.19 28.18 -13.31
CA ASP A 265 9.84 28.14 -12.71
C ASP A 265 9.85 27.53 -11.29
N LEU A 266 10.94 26.85 -10.90
CA LEU A 266 11.16 26.31 -9.56
C LEU A 266 11.99 27.26 -8.68
N ASN A 267 11.34 28.32 -8.21
CA ASN A 267 11.86 29.14 -7.11
C ASN A 267 11.57 28.46 -5.75
N VAL A 268 12.47 27.57 -5.33
CA VAL A 268 12.33 26.78 -4.08
C VAL A 268 12.02 27.67 -2.88
N SER A 269 12.72 28.78 -2.70
CA SER A 269 12.53 29.68 -1.55
C SER A 269 11.14 30.33 -1.54
N GLU A 270 10.66 30.76 -2.70
CA GLU A 270 9.34 31.37 -2.84
C GLU A 270 8.23 30.35 -2.59
N ILE A 271 8.33 29.15 -3.18
CA ILE A 271 7.37 28.07 -2.97
C ILE A 271 7.32 27.69 -1.49
N LEU A 272 8.48 27.51 -0.84
CA LEU A 272 8.54 27.20 0.59
C LEU A 272 7.94 28.31 1.45
N ASN A 273 8.16 29.58 1.11
CA ASN A 273 7.55 30.70 1.81
C ASN A 273 6.02 30.71 1.66
N GLN A 274 5.50 30.50 0.46
CA GLN A 274 4.07 30.40 0.21
C GLN A 274 3.44 29.23 0.98
N VAL A 275 4.07 28.04 0.94
CA VAL A 275 3.58 26.88 1.70
C VAL A 275 3.64 27.17 3.19
N ASN A 276 4.73 27.75 3.70
CA ASN A 276 4.88 28.09 5.11
C ASN A 276 3.80 29.06 5.59
N GLN A 277 3.46 30.09 4.80
CA GLN A 277 2.42 31.06 5.13
C GLN A 277 1.02 30.44 5.09
N ASN A 278 0.75 29.59 4.10
CA ASN A 278 -0.59 29.05 3.86
C ASN A 278 -0.87 27.71 4.55
N TYR A 279 0.14 27.04 5.11
CA TYR A 279 0.04 25.68 5.63
C TYR A 279 -1.13 25.48 6.59
N THR A 280 -1.17 26.26 7.68
CA THR A 280 -2.20 26.09 8.73
C THR A 280 -3.59 26.35 8.18
N GLN A 281 -3.75 27.37 7.33
CA GLN A 281 -5.03 27.65 6.67
C GLN A 281 -5.44 26.50 5.75
N ALA A 282 -4.53 25.99 4.91
CA ALA A 282 -4.80 24.90 3.98
C ALA A 282 -5.22 23.60 4.71
N VAL A 283 -4.51 23.25 5.79
CA VAL A 283 -4.86 22.07 6.60
C VAL A 283 -6.21 22.26 7.31
N ASN A 284 -6.47 23.45 7.87
CA ASN A 284 -7.78 23.75 8.48
C ASN A 284 -8.92 23.72 7.46
N SER A 285 -8.71 24.25 6.25
CA SER A 285 -9.67 24.14 5.15
C SER A 285 -9.98 22.69 4.80
N ALA A 286 -9.00 21.79 4.84
CA ALA A 286 -9.25 20.36 4.65
C ALA A 286 -10.11 19.75 5.77
N VAL A 287 -9.94 20.20 7.03
CA VAL A 287 -10.82 19.79 8.15
C VAL A 287 -12.26 20.21 7.89
N TYR A 288 -12.51 21.45 7.45
CA TYR A 288 -13.85 21.92 7.11
C TYR A 288 -14.45 21.18 5.91
N ALA A 289 -13.66 20.94 4.87
CA ALA A 289 -14.10 20.21 3.69
C ALA A 289 -14.58 18.78 4.02
N ILE A 290 -14.03 18.14 5.06
CA ILE A 290 -14.51 16.83 5.53
C ILE A 290 -15.98 16.90 5.95
N ASP A 291 -16.37 17.93 6.69
CA ASP A 291 -17.75 18.08 7.17
C ASP A 291 -18.71 18.36 5.99
N GLU A 292 -18.26 19.13 4.99
CA GLU A 292 -19.05 19.41 3.77
C GLU A 292 -19.27 18.16 2.91
N ILE A 293 -18.27 17.27 2.79
CA ILE A 293 -18.38 16.07 1.98
C ILE A 293 -19.00 14.88 2.73
N LYS A 294 -19.05 14.91 4.06
CA LYS A 294 -19.59 13.82 4.91
C LYS A 294 -20.98 13.33 4.50
N PRO A 295 -21.94 14.19 4.08
CA PRO A 295 -23.24 13.74 3.57
C PRO A 295 -23.14 12.99 2.23
N GLN A 296 -22.12 13.29 1.42
CA GLN A 296 -21.91 12.71 0.10
C GLN A 296 -21.22 11.34 0.16
N ILE A 297 -20.62 10.98 1.31
CA ILE A 297 -19.94 9.70 1.52
C ILE A 297 -20.98 8.65 1.96
N PRO A 298 -21.16 7.56 1.19
CA PRO A 298 -22.04 6.46 1.58
C PRO A 298 -21.58 5.78 2.88
N PRO A 299 -22.48 5.12 3.62
CA PRO A 299 -22.10 4.28 4.73
C PRO A 299 -21.10 3.20 4.31
N PHE A 300 -20.09 2.97 5.14
CA PHE A 300 -19.14 1.89 4.95
C PHE A 300 -18.72 1.31 6.31
N THR A 301 -18.18 0.09 6.24
CA THR A 301 -17.51 -0.62 7.32
C THR A 301 -16.09 -0.93 6.88
N LEU A 302 -15.14 -0.63 7.74
CA LEU A 302 -13.74 -1.00 7.61
C LEU A 302 -13.36 -1.79 8.87
N GLN A 303 -12.87 -3.01 8.70
CA GLN A 303 -12.40 -3.86 9.77
C GLN A 303 -10.97 -4.27 9.51
N TYR A 304 -10.13 -4.14 10.53
CA TYR A 304 -8.82 -4.77 10.57
C TYR A 304 -8.77 -5.72 11.74
N ARG A 305 -8.44 -6.97 11.46
CA ARG A 305 -8.43 -8.05 12.43
C ARG A 305 -7.01 -8.56 12.54
N MET A 306 -6.50 -8.63 13.76
CA MET A 306 -5.20 -9.20 14.08
C MET A 306 -5.41 -10.52 14.80
N MET A 307 -4.86 -11.61 14.26
CA MET A 307 -4.85 -12.92 14.89
C MET A 307 -3.52 -13.09 15.62
N ILE A 308 -3.58 -13.08 16.95
CA ILE A 308 -2.41 -13.02 17.83
C ILE A 308 -2.36 -14.29 18.69
N ASP A 309 -1.21 -14.98 18.69
CA ASP A 309 -1.02 -16.17 19.51
C ASP A 309 -0.90 -15.87 21.02
N ASP A 310 -0.64 -16.91 21.81
CA ASP A 310 -0.42 -16.84 23.25
C ASP A 310 0.90 -16.16 23.63
N LYS A 311 1.87 -16.11 22.72
CA LYS A 311 3.17 -15.43 22.85
C LYS A 311 3.17 -14.00 22.29
N ASN A 312 1.98 -13.48 21.98
CA ASN A 312 1.75 -12.17 21.36
C ASN A 312 2.31 -12.00 19.94
N ASN A 313 2.66 -13.07 19.23
CA ASN A 313 3.06 -12.96 17.83
C ASN A 313 1.84 -12.80 16.93
N LEU A 314 1.97 -11.93 15.93
CA LEU A 314 1.02 -11.85 14.83
C LEU A 314 1.13 -13.13 13.97
N LYS A 315 0.02 -13.84 13.79
CA LYS A 315 -0.08 -15.07 12.99
C LYS A 315 -0.98 -14.94 11.78
N GLY A 316 -1.88 -13.96 11.80
CA GLY A 316 -2.72 -13.64 10.66
C GLY A 316 -3.28 -12.25 10.79
N GLU A 317 -3.75 -11.75 9.66
CA GLU A 317 -4.44 -10.47 9.59
C GLU A 317 -5.58 -10.52 8.58
N ARG A 318 -6.56 -9.65 8.75
CA ARG A 318 -7.61 -9.47 7.77
C ARG A 318 -8.02 -8.02 7.68
N LEU A 319 -7.89 -7.44 6.50
CA LEU A 319 -8.43 -6.13 6.15
C LEU A 319 -9.70 -6.31 5.32
N TYR A 320 -10.84 -5.91 5.87
CA TYR A 320 -12.14 -6.00 5.23
C TYR A 320 -12.75 -4.61 5.10
N PHE A 321 -13.10 -4.22 3.88
CA PHE A 321 -13.83 -3.00 3.58
C PHE A 321 -15.12 -3.34 2.83
N TYR A 322 -16.21 -2.71 3.24
CA TYR A 322 -17.50 -2.83 2.58
C TYR A 322 -18.21 -1.49 2.56
N LEU A 323 -18.60 -1.05 1.36
CA LEU A 323 -19.40 0.15 1.14
C LEU A 323 -20.64 -0.22 0.36
N LYS A 324 -21.78 0.37 0.74
CA LYS A 324 -23.04 0.28 0.00
C LYS A 324 -23.70 1.66 -0.06
N ASP A 325 -24.09 2.10 -1.25
CA ASP A 325 -24.88 3.33 -1.42
C ASP A 325 -26.38 3.04 -1.64
N SER A 326 -27.18 4.11 -1.75
CA SER A 326 -28.62 4.04 -1.96
C SER A 326 -29.05 3.52 -3.34
N ASN A 327 -28.15 3.51 -4.32
CA ASN A 327 -28.38 2.96 -5.66
C ASN A 327 -27.99 1.47 -5.77
N ASP A 328 -27.77 0.81 -4.63
CA ASP A 328 -27.23 -0.55 -4.54
C ASP A 328 -25.84 -0.71 -5.18
N PHE A 329 -25.10 0.40 -5.36
CA PHE A 329 -23.67 0.33 -5.66
C PHE A 329 -22.95 -0.28 -4.46
N LYS A 330 -22.08 -1.26 -4.68
CA LYS A 330 -21.31 -1.93 -3.63
C LYS A 330 -19.85 -2.06 -4.02
N ILE A 331 -18.97 -1.83 -3.06
CA ILE A 331 -17.55 -2.19 -3.13
C ILE A 331 -17.27 -3.09 -1.93
N MET A 332 -16.59 -4.20 -2.17
CA MET A 332 -16.05 -5.04 -1.12
C MET A 332 -14.58 -5.36 -1.43
N PHE A 333 -13.73 -5.16 -0.44
CA PHE A 333 -12.34 -5.56 -0.47
C PHE A 333 -12.09 -6.45 0.76
N ASP A 334 -11.54 -7.64 0.55
CA ASP A 334 -11.21 -8.58 1.62
C ASP A 334 -9.80 -9.11 1.38
N MET A 335 -8.86 -8.65 2.21
CA MET A 335 -7.49 -9.13 2.24
C MET A 335 -7.28 -9.98 3.48
N LYS A 336 -6.77 -11.20 3.32
CA LYS A 336 -6.46 -12.13 4.40
C LYS A 336 -4.98 -12.50 4.32
N GLY A 337 -4.23 -12.23 5.37
CA GLY A 337 -2.84 -12.60 5.55
C GLY A 337 -2.70 -13.74 6.55
N VAL A 338 -1.80 -14.67 6.26
CA VAL A 338 -1.29 -15.69 7.20
C VAL A 338 0.21 -15.55 7.26
N ILE A 339 0.72 -15.32 8.47
CA ILE A 339 2.15 -15.18 8.72
C ILE A 339 2.68 -16.55 9.16
N ASN A 340 3.24 -17.28 8.20
CA ASN A 340 3.79 -18.62 8.42
C ASN A 340 4.97 -18.57 9.39
N SER A 341 5.83 -17.56 9.26
CA SER A 341 6.95 -17.39 10.17
C SER A 341 7.44 -15.94 10.25
N LEU A 342 7.94 -15.59 11.43
CA LEU A 342 8.71 -14.37 11.70
C LEU A 342 10.02 -14.79 12.35
N ASN A 343 11.13 -14.19 11.95
CA ASN A 343 12.48 -14.47 12.50
C ASN A 343 12.92 -15.94 12.40
N ALA A 344 12.34 -16.71 11.47
CA ALA A 344 12.78 -18.07 11.19
C ALA A 344 13.95 -18.08 10.20
N ASN A 345 14.76 -19.14 10.26
CA ASN A 345 15.80 -19.36 9.27
C ASN A 345 15.17 -19.83 7.94
N ILE A 346 14.79 -18.86 7.11
CA ILE A 346 14.17 -19.08 5.80
C ILE A 346 15.14 -18.69 4.69
N LYS A 347 15.16 -19.45 3.60
CA LYS A 347 15.91 -19.09 2.39
C LYS A 347 14.99 -18.35 1.44
N VAL A 348 15.36 -17.14 1.05
CA VAL A 348 14.63 -16.39 0.02
C VAL A 348 14.83 -17.08 -1.34
N PRO A 349 13.76 -17.54 -2.02
CA PRO A 349 13.87 -18.15 -3.33
C PRO A 349 14.41 -17.14 -4.36
N LYS A 350 15.53 -17.47 -4.99
CA LYS A 350 16.12 -16.65 -6.06
C LYS A 350 15.56 -17.06 -7.42
N ILE A 351 15.55 -16.12 -8.36
CA ILE A 351 15.19 -16.38 -9.76
C ILE A 351 16.50 -16.41 -10.56
N ASP A 352 16.74 -17.51 -11.28
CA ASP A 352 17.91 -17.62 -12.17
C ASP A 352 17.78 -16.66 -13.36
N ILE A 353 18.80 -15.83 -13.55
CA ILE A 353 18.88 -14.85 -14.65
C ILE A 353 19.85 -15.28 -15.75
N SER A 354 20.45 -16.47 -15.69
CA SER A 354 21.40 -16.98 -16.70
C SER A 354 20.83 -16.97 -18.12
N LYS A 355 19.51 -17.19 -18.25
CA LYS A 355 18.73 -17.11 -19.49
C LYS A 355 17.78 -15.90 -19.52
N GLY A 356 17.94 -14.97 -18.58
CA GLY A 356 17.11 -13.79 -18.44
C GLY A 356 17.37 -12.75 -19.54
N ALA A 357 16.42 -11.85 -19.73
CA ALA A 357 16.58 -10.68 -20.59
C ALA A 357 16.69 -9.40 -19.75
N ASP A 358 17.68 -8.59 -20.09
CA ASP A 358 17.87 -7.26 -19.52
C ASP A 358 16.77 -6.33 -20.01
N MET A 359 15.98 -5.77 -19.09
CA MET A 359 14.86 -4.89 -19.41
C MET A 359 15.30 -3.64 -20.19
N SER A 360 16.54 -3.17 -19.98
CA SER A 360 17.10 -2.02 -20.71
C SER A 360 17.41 -2.30 -22.18
N LYS A 361 17.37 -3.58 -22.60
CA LYS A 361 17.70 -4.04 -23.96
C LYS A 361 16.52 -4.66 -24.68
N LEU A 362 15.31 -4.50 -24.14
CA LEU A 362 14.09 -4.99 -24.78
C LEU A 362 13.83 -4.20 -26.07
N THR A 363 13.41 -4.93 -27.10
CA THR A 363 13.06 -4.37 -28.39
C THR A 363 11.55 -4.16 -28.50
N ASN A 364 11.10 -3.35 -29.47
CA ASN A 364 9.66 -3.21 -29.76
C ASN A 364 8.98 -4.56 -29.99
N LYS A 365 9.68 -5.51 -30.61
CA LYS A 365 9.18 -6.88 -30.84
C LYS A 365 8.94 -7.62 -29.51
N ASP A 366 9.76 -7.41 -28.50
CA ASP A 366 9.57 -8.03 -27.18
C ASP A 366 8.32 -7.46 -26.50
N PHE A 367 8.11 -6.14 -26.60
CA PHE A 367 6.90 -5.47 -26.11
C PHE A 367 5.63 -5.96 -26.83
N GLU A 368 5.66 -6.05 -28.16
CA GLU A 368 4.55 -6.62 -28.93
C GLU A 368 4.23 -8.06 -28.52
N ASN A 369 5.25 -8.88 -28.26
CA ASN A 369 5.04 -10.26 -27.82
C ASN A 369 4.39 -10.32 -26.43
N MET A 370 4.85 -9.50 -25.49
CA MET A 370 4.25 -9.41 -24.15
C MET A 370 2.78 -8.96 -24.23
N GLN A 371 2.50 -7.94 -25.04
CA GLN A 371 1.14 -7.46 -25.27
C GLN A 371 0.24 -8.57 -25.85
N LYS A 372 0.66 -9.25 -26.92
CA LYS A 372 -0.09 -10.36 -27.53
C LYS A 372 -0.37 -11.48 -26.53
N ASN A 373 0.59 -11.78 -25.63
CA ASN A 373 0.40 -12.79 -24.60
C ASN A 373 -0.64 -12.35 -23.54
N LEU A 374 -0.58 -11.09 -23.09
CA LEU A 374 -1.59 -10.52 -22.19
C LEU A 374 -2.98 -10.52 -22.83
N GLU A 375 -3.08 -10.10 -24.08
CA GLU A 375 -4.31 -10.12 -24.87
C GLU A 375 -4.90 -11.55 -24.96
N ASN A 376 -4.07 -12.54 -25.23
CA ASN A 376 -4.49 -13.94 -25.26
C ASN A 376 -5.01 -14.42 -23.89
N ILE A 377 -4.42 -13.96 -22.79
CA ILE A 377 -4.90 -14.27 -21.44
C ILE A 377 -6.27 -13.62 -21.21
N PHE A 378 -6.42 -12.32 -21.50
CA PHE A 378 -7.70 -11.60 -21.33
C PHE A 378 -8.81 -12.17 -22.21
N LYS A 379 -8.49 -12.54 -23.46
CA LYS A 379 -9.42 -13.21 -24.37
C LYS A 379 -9.90 -14.56 -23.80
N LYS A 380 -9.00 -15.37 -23.22
CA LYS A 380 -9.37 -16.63 -22.53
C LYS A 380 -10.25 -16.40 -21.30
N LEU A 381 -10.14 -15.22 -20.66
CA LEU A 381 -10.95 -14.81 -19.52
C LEU A 381 -12.29 -14.17 -19.90
N GLY A 382 -12.55 -13.95 -21.20
CA GLY A 382 -13.77 -13.31 -21.69
C GLY A 382 -13.87 -11.82 -21.36
N LEU A 383 -12.73 -11.15 -21.11
CA LEU A 383 -12.67 -9.72 -20.85
C LEU A 383 -12.69 -8.90 -22.15
N PRO A 384 -13.39 -7.75 -22.18
CA PRO A 384 -13.35 -6.84 -23.32
C PRO A 384 -11.93 -6.30 -23.50
N MET A 385 -11.44 -6.30 -24.73
CA MET A 385 -10.17 -5.67 -25.11
C MET A 385 -10.51 -4.49 -26.01
N GLU A 386 -10.60 -3.28 -25.46
CA GLU A 386 -10.39 -2.10 -26.27
C GLU A 386 -8.89 -2.04 -26.57
N GLU A 387 -8.52 -1.79 -27.83
CA GLU A 387 -7.15 -1.80 -28.34
C GLU A 387 -6.20 -1.10 -27.34
N MET A 388 -5.43 -1.89 -26.59
CA MET A 388 -4.35 -1.37 -25.73
C MET A 388 -3.22 -0.93 -26.66
N LYS A 389 -3.36 0.22 -27.31
CA LYS A 389 -2.23 0.87 -27.99
C LYS A 389 -1.31 1.43 -26.89
N MET A 390 -0.12 0.84 -26.76
CA MET A 390 0.96 1.39 -25.95
C MET A 390 1.58 2.61 -26.61
#